data_AF-A0A6P9A2J3-F1
#
_entry.id   AF-A0A6P9A2J3-F1
#
_cell.length_a   1.000
_cell.length_b   1.000
_cell.length_c   1.000
_cell.angle_alpha   90.00
_cell.angle_beta   90.00
_cell.angle_gamma   90.00
#
_symmetry.space_group_name_H-M   'P 1'
#
loop_
_entity.id
_entity.type
_entity.pdbx_description
1 polymer ?
#
loop_
_entity_poly.entity_id
_entity_poly.type
_entity_poly.pdbx_seq_one_letter_code
_entity_poly.pdbx_strand_id
1 'polypeptide(L)'
;MDCNICMKRLDTVERRPKAIPCGHTVCLQCLKGIDQQTCPHCLEAFPGPAEALPDNFFVLGLIEKDQQHLRDLRFWCRDCGKTATEECGDMEHSLCSLRKLRSEQAAAQLQRLQSAATAARKVVQALQDTMVEVEDQLQQWRGRMQQFDEAERELRARVDEDWNDVQAALPDGLEQLQDLQDTASLLQARCTLQVQLRAEGGTLWKGRLAGQRGGGSLLHPLLLHLHQTGVIAKIQKQAVALPLIIFREYWNAANHSTREDHCRELYDLFVKDALEPVKKLDGVDCKKRPTWCKLLLQCVAPRVEWLHLSFALREHLDVIHDMSALRFCSSTWRSVARWPRTCRCSWRTWRCGTSRSNTCRRCSACPTCASSP
;
A
#
# COMPACT_ATOMS: atom_id res chain seq x y z
N MET A 1 -57.89 0.73 52.08
CA MET A 1 -59.32 0.47 52.27
C MET A 1 -59.93 1.68 52.96
N ASP A 2 -61.05 2.17 52.44
CA ASP A 2 -61.62 3.46 52.82
C ASP A 2 -63.05 3.26 53.36
N CYS A 3 -63.47 4.15 54.26
CA CYS A 3 -64.83 4.12 54.80
C CYS A 3 -65.82 4.68 53.77
N ASN A 4 -66.90 3.95 53.47
CA ASN A 4 -67.91 4.35 52.48
C ASN A 4 -68.74 5.60 52.85
N ILE A 5 -68.58 6.15 54.06
CA ILE A 5 -69.31 7.34 54.52
C ILE A 5 -68.43 8.58 54.39
N CYS A 6 -67.26 8.58 55.05
CA CYS A 6 -66.35 9.73 55.02
C CYS A 6 -65.32 9.69 53.88
N MET A 7 -65.26 8.59 53.12
CA MET A 7 -64.30 8.34 52.04
C MET A 7 -62.82 8.48 52.47
N LYS A 8 -62.54 8.34 53.76
CA LYS A 8 -61.19 8.39 54.34
C LYS A 8 -60.68 6.98 54.64
N ARG A 9 -59.36 6.81 54.54
CA ARG A 9 -58.67 5.54 54.82
C ARG A 9 -58.94 5.08 56.25
N LEU A 10 -59.29 3.81 56.38
CA LEU A 10 -59.46 3.15 57.67
C LEU A 10 -58.09 3.00 58.34
N ASP A 11 -58.05 3.18 59.65
CA ASP A 11 -56.84 3.06 60.47
C ASP A 11 -57.12 2.22 61.72
N THR A 12 -56.11 2.02 62.56
CA THR A 12 -56.19 1.21 63.78
C THR A 12 -56.67 1.99 65.01
N VAL A 13 -56.86 3.30 64.91
CA VAL A 13 -57.03 4.21 66.04
C VAL A 13 -58.34 5.00 65.95
N GLU A 14 -58.43 6.01 65.08
CA GLU A 14 -59.57 6.93 65.00
C GLU A 14 -60.65 6.43 64.04
N ARG A 15 -60.25 5.89 62.89
CA ARG A 15 -61.15 5.35 61.86
C ARG A 15 -61.17 3.83 61.89
N ARG A 16 -61.13 3.28 63.10
CA ARG A 16 -61.16 1.85 63.35
C ARG A 16 -62.42 1.22 62.76
N PRO A 17 -62.32 0.22 61.87
CA PRO A 17 -63.49 -0.40 61.25
C PRO A 17 -64.29 -1.21 62.27
N LYS A 18 -65.55 -0.85 62.49
CA LYS A 18 -66.48 -1.55 63.39
C LYS A 18 -67.44 -2.41 62.56
N ALA A 19 -67.69 -3.63 63.00
CA ALA A 19 -68.67 -4.53 62.39
C ALA A 19 -70.04 -4.34 63.05
N ILE A 20 -71.02 -3.89 62.27
CA ILE A 20 -72.41 -3.73 62.68
C ILE A 20 -73.10 -5.11 62.59
N PRO A 21 -74.08 -5.47 63.45
CA PRO A 21 -74.76 -6.77 63.41
C PRO A 21 -75.36 -7.15 62.04
N CYS A 22 -75.81 -6.17 61.25
CA CYS A 22 -76.28 -6.35 59.87
C CYS A 22 -75.18 -6.78 58.87
N GLY A 23 -73.91 -6.91 59.30
CA GLY A 23 -72.76 -7.31 58.48
C GLY A 23 -71.99 -6.15 57.82
N HIS A 24 -72.51 -4.93 57.86
CA HIS A 24 -71.83 -3.76 57.30
C HIS A 24 -70.67 -3.29 58.18
N THR A 25 -69.64 -2.73 57.56
CA THR A 25 -68.47 -2.17 58.25
C THR A 25 -68.40 -0.66 58.05
N VAL A 26 -68.29 0.08 59.15
CA VAL A 26 -68.21 1.55 59.17
C VAL A 26 -67.09 1.98 60.12
N CYS A 27 -66.41 3.09 59.84
CA CYS A 27 -65.36 3.56 60.74
C CYS A 27 -65.94 4.13 62.04
N LEU A 28 -65.23 3.95 63.15
CA LEU A 28 -65.66 4.37 64.48
C LEU A 28 -66.05 5.85 64.51
N GLN A 29 -65.25 6.74 63.91
CA GLN A 29 -65.55 8.16 63.86
C GLN A 29 -66.88 8.49 63.16
N CYS A 30 -67.22 7.78 62.08
CA CYS A 30 -68.51 7.98 61.41
C CYS A 30 -69.67 7.45 62.25
N LEU A 31 -69.50 6.33 62.94
CA LEU A 31 -70.55 5.78 63.81
C LEU A 31 -70.84 6.67 65.02
N LYS A 32 -69.82 7.30 65.61
CA LYS A 32 -70.01 8.28 66.69
C LYS A 32 -70.83 9.51 66.27
N GLY A 33 -70.83 9.83 64.98
CA GLY A 33 -71.59 10.97 64.43
C GLY A 33 -73.02 10.63 64.03
N ILE A 34 -73.49 9.39 64.25
CA ILE A 34 -74.86 8.96 63.93
C ILE A 34 -75.67 8.86 65.23
N ASP A 35 -76.61 9.77 65.42
CA ASP A 35 -77.41 9.86 66.65
C ASP A 35 -78.39 8.69 66.82
N GLN A 36 -78.87 8.11 65.71
CA GLN A 36 -79.99 7.15 65.71
C GLN A 36 -79.60 5.70 65.95
N GLN A 37 -78.30 5.38 66.17
CA GLN A 37 -77.79 4.02 66.32
C GLN A 37 -78.29 3.04 65.22
N THR A 38 -78.44 3.55 63.99
CA THR A 38 -78.87 2.78 62.82
C THR A 38 -77.74 2.64 61.81
N CYS A 39 -77.71 1.50 61.12
CA CYS A 39 -76.75 1.27 60.06
C CYS A 39 -77.00 2.25 58.89
N PRO A 40 -75.99 3.01 58.45
CA PRO A 40 -76.16 3.99 57.37
C PRO A 40 -76.36 3.35 55.99
N HIS A 41 -76.18 2.03 55.87
CA HIS A 41 -76.35 1.31 54.60
C HIS A 41 -77.71 0.60 54.47
N CYS A 42 -78.26 0.08 55.57
CA CYS A 42 -79.51 -0.70 55.55
C CYS A 42 -80.55 -0.26 56.58
N LEU A 43 -80.26 0.79 57.36
CA LEU A 43 -81.11 1.38 58.39
C LEU A 43 -81.46 0.46 59.57
N GLU A 44 -80.88 -0.73 59.64
CA GLU A 44 -81.06 -1.65 60.76
C GLU A 44 -80.43 -1.09 62.03
N ALA A 45 -81.19 -1.07 63.13
CA ALA A 45 -80.73 -0.60 64.43
C ALA A 45 -79.66 -1.54 65.00
N PHE A 46 -78.65 -0.99 65.66
CA PHE A 46 -77.64 -1.76 66.37
C PHE A 46 -77.63 -1.41 67.87
N PRO A 47 -77.28 -2.37 68.74
CA PRO A 47 -77.36 -2.16 70.17
C PRO A 47 -76.13 -1.40 70.72
N GLY A 48 -76.38 -0.34 71.47
CA GLY A 48 -75.39 0.31 72.31
C GLY A 48 -74.51 1.36 71.60
N PRO A 49 -73.52 1.92 72.32
CA PRO A 49 -72.65 2.95 71.78
C PRO A 49 -71.69 2.38 70.73
N ALA A 50 -71.29 3.21 69.76
CA ALA A 50 -70.44 2.83 68.63
C ALA A 50 -69.11 2.19 69.04
N GLU A 51 -68.56 2.58 70.18
CA GLU A 51 -67.31 2.04 70.75
C GLU A 51 -67.45 0.58 71.18
N ALA A 52 -68.63 0.18 71.65
CA ALA A 52 -68.89 -1.17 72.17
C ALA A 52 -69.11 -2.21 71.08
N LEU A 53 -69.33 -1.79 69.82
CA LEU A 53 -69.43 -2.71 68.69
C LEU A 53 -68.12 -3.48 68.50
N PRO A 54 -68.14 -4.70 67.95
CA PRO A 54 -66.91 -5.44 67.65
C PRO A 54 -66.11 -4.77 66.53
N ASP A 55 -64.79 -4.87 66.59
CA ASP A 55 -63.94 -4.45 65.47
C ASP A 55 -64.01 -5.49 64.34
N ASN A 56 -63.93 -5.02 63.10
CA ASN A 56 -63.75 -5.92 61.97
C ASN A 56 -62.26 -6.30 61.84
N PHE A 57 -61.86 -7.32 62.58
CA PHE A 57 -60.48 -7.82 62.60
C PHE A 57 -59.97 -8.30 61.24
N PHE A 58 -60.85 -8.75 60.33
CA PHE A 58 -60.47 -9.09 58.96
C PHE A 58 -59.99 -7.84 58.20
N VAL A 59 -60.75 -6.75 58.30
CA VAL A 59 -60.38 -5.47 57.68
C VAL A 59 -59.14 -4.88 58.34
N LEU A 60 -59.00 -4.98 59.67
CA LEU A 60 -57.78 -4.57 60.38
C LEU A 60 -56.55 -5.36 59.92
N GLY A 61 -56.63 -6.69 59.81
CA GLY A 61 -55.52 -7.51 59.34
C GLY A 61 -55.11 -7.21 57.90
N LEU A 62 -56.05 -6.79 57.05
CA LEU A 62 -55.75 -6.30 55.70
C LEU A 62 -55.10 -4.91 55.71
N ILE A 63 -55.51 -4.00 56.62
CA ILE A 63 -54.85 -2.69 56.80
C ILE A 63 -53.40 -2.88 57.27
N GLU A 64 -53.17 -3.78 58.24
CA GLU A 64 -51.84 -4.09 58.76
C GLU A 64 -50.95 -4.71 57.70
N LYS A 65 -51.46 -5.66 56.92
CA LYS A 65 -50.72 -6.25 55.79
C LYS A 65 -50.39 -5.23 54.69
N ASP A 66 -51.32 -4.34 54.37
CA ASP A 66 -51.10 -3.28 53.38
C ASP A 66 -50.05 -2.26 53.88
N GLN A 67 -50.07 -1.93 55.17
CA GLN A 67 -49.02 -1.11 55.79
C GLN A 67 -47.67 -1.82 55.85
N GLN A 68 -47.63 -3.13 56.11
CA GLN A 68 -46.41 -3.94 56.03
C GLN A 68 -45.88 -4.01 54.59
N HIS A 69 -46.74 -4.23 53.60
CA HIS A 69 -46.34 -4.21 52.18
C HIS A 69 -45.79 -2.84 51.75
N LEU A 70 -46.34 -1.73 52.26
CA LEU A 70 -45.78 -0.40 52.00
C LEU A 70 -44.41 -0.19 52.66
N ARG A 71 -44.15 -0.80 53.82
CA ARG A 71 -42.82 -0.85 54.45
C ARG A 71 -41.86 -1.78 53.70
N ASP A 72 -42.39 -2.86 53.11
CA ASP A 72 -41.65 -3.83 52.30
C ASP A 72 -41.48 -3.40 50.82
N LEU A 73 -42.14 -2.33 50.38
CA LEU A 73 -41.89 -1.67 49.09
C LEU A 73 -40.59 -0.88 49.20
N ARG A 74 -39.50 -1.65 49.29
CA ARG A 74 -38.09 -1.29 49.26
C ARG A 74 -37.84 -0.10 48.34
N PHE A 75 -37.76 1.09 48.93
CA PHE A 75 -37.22 2.26 48.27
C PHE A 75 -35.76 1.97 47.88
N TRP A 76 -35.28 2.64 46.84
CA TRP A 76 -33.88 2.61 46.46
C TRP A 76 -33.22 3.91 46.94
N CYS A 77 -32.10 3.79 47.63
CA CYS A 77 -31.30 4.92 48.02
C CYS A 77 -30.32 5.23 46.88
N ARG A 78 -30.42 6.42 46.28
CA ARG A 78 -29.51 6.82 45.19
C ARG A 78 -28.07 6.97 45.68
N ASP A 79 -27.89 7.52 46.86
CA ASP A 79 -26.58 7.82 47.42
C ASP A 79 -25.82 6.55 47.83
N CYS A 80 -26.51 5.60 48.46
CA CYS A 80 -25.90 4.33 48.83
C CYS A 80 -25.84 3.29 47.69
N GLY A 81 -26.57 3.50 46.59
CA GLY A 81 -26.61 2.56 45.47
C GLY A 81 -27.16 1.18 45.84
N LYS A 82 -28.04 1.10 46.84
CA LYS A 82 -28.67 -0.14 47.32
C LYS A 82 -30.11 0.11 47.77
N THR A 83 -30.82 -0.97 48.09
CA THR A 83 -32.12 -0.87 48.76
C THR A 83 -32.00 -0.01 50.02
N ALA A 84 -32.88 0.97 50.15
CA ALA A 84 -32.92 1.89 51.27
C ALA A 84 -33.17 1.14 52.58
N THR A 85 -32.39 1.47 53.58
CA THR A 85 -32.57 1.07 54.98
C THR A 85 -33.20 2.22 55.77
N GLU A 86 -33.65 1.97 57.00
CA GLU A 86 -34.18 3.02 57.88
C GLU A 86 -33.17 4.16 58.09
N GLU A 87 -31.88 3.81 58.26
CA GLU A 87 -30.76 4.76 58.35
C GLU A 87 -30.67 5.71 57.15
N CYS A 88 -31.12 5.30 55.95
CA CYS A 88 -31.10 6.16 54.77
C CYS A 88 -32.17 7.27 54.87
N GLY A 89 -33.28 7.03 55.59
CA GLY A 89 -34.30 8.04 55.84
C GLY A 89 -33.83 9.10 56.84
N ASP A 90 -33.07 8.68 57.85
CA ASP A 90 -32.56 9.57 58.90
C ASP A 90 -31.38 10.44 58.44
N MET A 91 -30.62 10.00 57.43
CA MET A 91 -29.46 10.72 56.88
C MET A 91 -29.81 11.64 55.68
N GLU A 92 -31.08 11.99 55.46
CA GLU A 92 -31.55 12.80 54.32
C GLU A 92 -31.12 12.28 52.93
N HIS A 93 -30.93 10.97 52.77
CA HIS A 93 -30.57 10.42 51.46
C HIS A 93 -31.72 10.54 50.45
N SER A 94 -31.37 10.65 49.17
CA SER A 94 -32.34 10.69 48.07
C SER A 94 -32.92 9.30 47.83
N LEU A 95 -34.13 9.10 48.34
CA LEU A 95 -34.90 7.86 48.15
C LEU A 95 -35.81 7.97 46.93
N CYS A 96 -35.90 6.90 46.15
CA CYS A 96 -36.86 6.78 45.06
C CYS A 96 -37.47 5.38 44.99
N SER A 97 -38.61 5.23 44.32
CA SER A 97 -39.13 3.88 44.06
C SER A 97 -38.23 3.16 43.05
N LEU A 98 -38.06 1.84 43.22
CA LEU A 98 -37.33 1.01 42.25
C LEU A 98 -37.86 1.15 40.81
N ARG A 99 -39.17 1.37 40.66
CA ARG A 99 -39.81 1.63 39.37
C ARG A 99 -39.29 2.92 38.73
N LYS A 100 -39.14 3.99 39.51
CA LYS A 100 -38.61 5.27 39.04
C LYS A 100 -37.14 5.14 38.63
N LEU A 101 -36.31 4.50 39.45
CA LEU A 101 -34.89 4.25 39.12
C LEU A 101 -34.74 3.48 37.80
N ARG A 102 -35.47 2.37 37.65
CA ARG A 102 -35.42 1.55 36.42
C ARG A 102 -35.88 2.33 35.19
N SER A 103 -36.92 3.16 35.34
CA SER A 103 -37.40 4.02 34.26
C SER A 103 -36.35 5.03 33.81
N GLU A 104 -35.68 5.69 34.76
CA GLU A 104 -34.61 6.66 34.48
C GLU A 104 -33.36 5.98 33.87
N GLN A 105 -32.97 4.81 34.38
CA GLN A 105 -31.86 4.03 33.81
C GLN A 105 -32.17 3.57 32.39
N ALA A 106 -33.38 3.08 32.13
CA ALA A 106 -33.82 2.70 30.80
C ALA A 106 -33.86 3.91 29.85
N ALA A 107 -34.34 5.06 30.31
CA ALA A 107 -34.33 6.30 29.54
C ALA A 107 -32.91 6.76 29.20
N ALA A 108 -31.99 6.72 30.16
CA ALA A 108 -30.59 7.06 29.93
C ALA A 108 -29.90 6.08 28.95
N GLN A 109 -30.19 4.78 29.07
CA GLN A 109 -29.70 3.77 28.11
C GLN A 109 -30.28 4.00 26.71
N LEU A 110 -31.58 4.28 26.59
CA LEU A 110 -32.22 4.56 25.31
C LEU A 110 -31.62 5.81 24.67
N GLN A 111 -31.39 6.88 25.44
CA GLN A 111 -30.76 8.10 24.94
C GLN A 111 -29.33 7.83 24.44
N ARG A 112 -28.54 7.01 25.14
CA ARG A 112 -27.20 6.59 24.70
C ARG A 112 -27.25 5.76 23.40
N LEU A 113 -28.21 4.85 23.28
CA LEU A 113 -28.38 4.07 22.05
C LEU A 113 -28.84 4.95 20.87
N GLN A 114 -29.72 5.92 21.12
CA GLN A 114 -30.17 6.87 20.09
C GLN A 114 -29.04 7.80 19.62
N SER A 115 -28.19 8.29 20.53
CA SER A 115 -27.03 9.10 20.15
C SER A 115 -26.01 8.28 19.38
N ALA A 116 -25.73 7.05 19.81
CA ALA A 116 -24.86 6.11 19.10
C ALA A 116 -25.39 5.76 17.70
N ALA A 117 -26.69 5.46 17.56
CA ALA A 117 -27.31 5.18 16.26
C ALA A 117 -27.27 6.40 15.32
N THR A 118 -27.39 7.60 15.86
CA THR A 118 -27.27 8.84 15.08
C THR A 118 -25.82 9.09 14.64
N ALA A 119 -24.85 8.84 15.52
CA ALA A 119 -23.43 8.90 15.16
C ALA A 119 -23.08 7.86 14.08
N ALA A 120 -23.55 6.61 14.22
CA ALA A 120 -23.38 5.57 13.23
C ALA A 120 -23.95 5.95 11.86
N ARG A 121 -25.16 6.53 11.81
CA ARG A 121 -25.75 7.05 10.56
C ARG A 121 -24.89 8.13 9.91
N LYS A 122 -24.30 9.05 10.69
CA LYS A 122 -23.39 10.06 10.16
C LYS A 122 -22.11 9.46 9.56
N VAL A 123 -21.56 8.43 10.20
CA VAL A 123 -20.38 7.72 9.67
C VAL A 123 -20.71 7.02 8.35
N VAL A 124 -21.86 6.33 8.27
CA VAL A 124 -22.30 5.68 7.04
C VAL A 124 -22.50 6.69 5.91
N GLN A 125 -23.12 7.83 6.19
CA GLN A 125 -23.29 8.90 5.19
C GLN A 125 -21.93 9.43 4.71
N ALA A 126 -21.00 9.72 5.63
CA ALA A 126 -19.67 10.18 5.26
C ALA A 126 -18.92 9.15 4.39
N LEU A 127 -19.05 7.85 4.70
CA LEU A 127 -18.50 6.79 3.86
C LEU A 127 -19.13 6.76 2.47
N GLN A 128 -20.45 6.90 2.37
CA GLN A 128 -21.15 6.97 1.08
C GLN A 128 -20.67 8.17 0.25
N ASP A 129 -20.52 9.34 0.87
CA ASP A 129 -20.03 10.55 0.19
C ASP A 129 -18.58 10.35 -0.31
N THR A 130 -17.71 9.72 0.49
CA THR A 130 -16.34 9.40 0.05
C THR A 130 -16.30 8.37 -1.09
N MET A 131 -17.23 7.43 -1.13
CA MET A 131 -17.31 6.46 -2.23
C MET A 131 -17.65 7.16 -3.55
N VAL A 132 -18.58 8.12 -3.53
CA VAL A 132 -18.93 8.93 -4.70
C VAL A 132 -17.73 9.75 -5.17
N GLU A 133 -16.96 10.34 -4.25
CA GLU A 133 -15.73 11.07 -4.60
C GLU A 133 -14.68 10.15 -5.25
N VAL A 134 -14.48 8.95 -4.70
CA VAL A 134 -13.55 7.96 -5.28
C VAL A 134 -14.02 7.52 -6.68
N GLU A 135 -15.32 7.32 -6.88
CA GLU A 135 -15.87 6.98 -8.19
C GLU A 135 -15.63 8.10 -9.22
N ASP A 136 -15.84 9.37 -8.84
CA ASP A 136 -15.57 10.52 -9.70
C ASP A 136 -14.08 10.61 -10.07
N GLN A 137 -13.19 10.43 -9.09
CA GLN A 137 -11.75 10.37 -9.34
C GLN A 137 -11.40 9.24 -10.31
N LEU A 138 -11.97 8.04 -10.13
CA LEU A 138 -11.73 6.92 -11.04
C LEU A 138 -12.21 7.21 -12.47
N GLN A 139 -13.35 7.88 -12.64
CA GLN A 139 -13.80 8.33 -13.96
C GLN A 139 -12.86 9.37 -14.57
N GLN A 140 -12.37 10.31 -13.76
CA GLN A 140 -11.38 11.30 -14.20
C GLN A 140 -10.06 10.64 -14.63
N TRP A 141 -9.56 9.66 -13.88
CA TRP A 141 -8.37 8.87 -14.25
C TRP A 141 -8.60 8.10 -15.55
N ARG A 142 -9.77 7.47 -15.71
CA ARG A 142 -10.14 6.78 -16.95
C ARG A 142 -10.14 7.72 -18.16
N GLY A 143 -10.71 8.92 -18.02
CA GLY A 143 -10.69 9.93 -19.08
C GLY A 143 -9.27 10.37 -19.46
N ARG A 144 -8.40 10.59 -18.46
CA ARG A 144 -6.99 10.91 -18.72
C ARG A 144 -6.24 9.77 -19.41
N MET A 145 -6.51 8.53 -19.01
CA MET A 145 -5.89 7.35 -19.65
C MET A 145 -6.30 7.23 -21.11
N GLN A 146 -7.57 7.47 -21.43
CA GLN A 146 -8.05 7.52 -22.82
C GLN A 146 -7.37 8.64 -23.63
N GLN A 147 -7.14 9.80 -23.04
CA GLN A 147 -6.39 10.88 -23.68
C GLN A 147 -4.94 10.49 -23.98
N PHE A 148 -4.28 9.79 -23.05
CA PHE A 148 -2.94 9.24 -23.30
C PHE A 148 -2.93 8.19 -24.41
N ASP A 149 -3.90 7.29 -24.43
CA ASP A 149 -4.02 6.27 -25.48
C ASP A 149 -4.27 6.87 -26.87
N GLU A 150 -5.05 7.95 -26.96
CA GLU A 150 -5.25 8.71 -28.21
C GLU A 150 -3.96 9.42 -28.64
N ALA A 151 -3.30 10.12 -27.71
CA ALA A 151 -2.03 10.80 -28.00
C ALA A 151 -0.93 9.81 -28.42
N GLU A 152 -0.88 8.62 -27.81
CA GLU A 152 0.05 7.56 -28.23
C GLU A 152 -0.27 7.05 -29.63
N ARG A 153 -1.55 6.84 -29.96
CA ARG A 153 -1.98 6.46 -31.32
C ARG A 153 -1.60 7.52 -32.35
N GLU A 154 -1.82 8.79 -32.05
CA GLU A 154 -1.45 9.90 -32.92
C GLU A 154 0.07 9.96 -33.12
N LEU A 155 0.86 9.84 -32.06
CA LEU A 155 2.32 9.81 -32.16
C LEU A 155 2.82 8.61 -32.97
N ARG A 156 2.26 7.42 -32.76
CA ARG A 156 2.61 6.22 -33.54
C ARG A 156 2.28 6.41 -35.02
N ALA A 157 1.09 6.94 -35.35
CA ALA A 157 0.72 7.23 -36.73
C ALA A 157 1.70 8.19 -37.41
N ARG A 158 2.12 9.26 -36.70
CA ARG A 158 3.13 10.20 -37.21
C ARG A 158 4.49 9.54 -37.43
N VAL A 159 4.92 8.67 -36.51
CA VAL A 159 6.18 7.93 -36.66
C VAL A 159 6.11 6.96 -37.85
N ASP A 160 4.97 6.30 -38.06
CA ASP A 160 4.78 5.41 -39.21
C ASP A 160 4.77 6.19 -40.53
N GLU A 161 4.16 7.38 -40.59
CA GLU A 161 4.24 8.30 -41.74
C GLU A 161 5.69 8.73 -42.02
N ASP A 162 6.40 9.26 -41.01
CA ASP A 162 7.80 9.65 -41.13
C ASP A 162 8.70 8.47 -41.56
N TRP A 163 8.44 7.27 -41.04
CA TRP A 163 9.17 6.06 -41.40
C TRP A 163 8.91 5.65 -42.85
N ASN A 164 7.66 5.73 -43.31
CA ASN A 164 7.31 5.45 -44.70
C ASN A 164 7.99 6.44 -45.66
N ASP A 165 8.08 7.73 -45.30
CA ASP A 165 8.80 8.73 -46.08
C ASP A 165 10.31 8.44 -46.16
N VAL A 166 10.93 8.09 -45.03
CA VAL A 166 12.34 7.66 -45.01
C VAL A 166 12.56 6.41 -45.85
N GLN A 167 11.66 5.43 -45.75
CA GLN A 167 11.74 4.19 -46.50
C GLN A 167 11.54 4.42 -48.01
N ALA A 168 10.70 5.38 -48.40
CA ALA A 168 10.50 5.80 -49.79
C ALA A 168 11.70 6.57 -50.36
N ALA A 169 12.41 7.35 -49.53
CA ALA A 169 13.62 8.08 -49.93
C ALA A 169 14.91 7.23 -49.91
N LEU A 170 14.87 6.07 -49.23
CA LEU A 170 16.03 5.19 -49.05
C LEU A 170 16.63 4.67 -50.38
N PRO A 171 15.85 4.26 -51.39
CA PRO A 171 16.40 3.81 -52.67
C PRO A 171 17.24 4.89 -53.37
N ASP A 172 16.72 6.12 -53.45
CA ASP A 172 17.41 7.26 -54.07
C ASP A 172 18.70 7.60 -53.32
N GLY A 173 18.67 7.57 -51.99
CA GLY A 173 19.86 7.78 -51.16
C GLY A 173 20.89 6.66 -51.29
N LEU A 174 20.45 5.40 -51.43
CA LEU A 174 21.33 4.26 -51.69
C LEU A 174 21.99 4.37 -53.06
N GLU A 175 21.26 4.76 -54.10
CA GLU A 175 21.81 4.97 -55.44
C GLU A 175 22.89 6.07 -55.41
N GLN A 176 22.62 7.20 -54.76
CA GLN A 176 23.61 8.28 -54.57
C GLN A 176 24.85 7.84 -53.79
N LEU A 177 24.68 7.04 -52.73
CA LEU A 177 25.81 6.51 -51.96
C LEU A 177 26.62 5.49 -52.76
N GLN A 178 25.96 4.69 -53.60
CA GLN A 178 26.62 3.71 -54.45
C GLN A 178 27.44 4.41 -55.54
N ASP A 179 26.91 5.47 -56.15
CA ASP A 179 27.65 6.36 -57.05
C ASP A 179 28.87 7.02 -56.38
N LEU A 180 28.70 7.50 -55.14
CA LEU A 180 29.78 8.06 -54.34
C LEU A 180 30.83 7.00 -53.94
N GLN A 181 30.40 5.78 -53.66
CA GLN A 181 31.29 4.68 -53.32
C GLN A 181 32.02 4.13 -54.54
N ASP A 182 31.42 4.17 -55.73
CA ASP A 182 32.06 3.84 -57.00
C ASP A 182 33.09 4.91 -57.37
N THR A 183 32.75 6.19 -57.23
CA THR A 183 33.73 7.29 -57.39
C THR A 183 34.84 7.25 -56.35
N ALA A 184 34.53 7.00 -55.07
CA ALA A 184 35.54 6.82 -54.02
C ALA A 184 36.38 5.54 -54.23
N SER A 185 35.80 4.47 -54.79
CA SER A 185 36.50 3.24 -55.12
C SER A 185 37.48 3.43 -56.28
N LEU A 186 37.10 4.24 -57.27
CA LEU A 186 37.98 4.71 -58.34
C LEU A 186 39.12 5.58 -57.78
N LEU A 187 38.87 6.36 -56.72
CA LEU A 187 39.86 7.23 -56.08
C LEU A 187 40.81 6.50 -55.11
N GLN A 188 40.32 5.53 -54.33
CA GLN A 188 41.09 4.81 -53.31
C GLN A 188 41.81 3.58 -53.85
N ALA A 189 41.30 2.95 -54.91
CA ALA A 189 42.13 2.01 -55.63
C ALA A 189 43.36 2.80 -56.08
N ARG A 190 44.54 2.41 -55.59
CA ARG A 190 45.82 2.70 -56.23
C ARG A 190 45.78 2.01 -57.59
N CYS A 191 44.95 2.54 -58.47
CA CYS A 191 44.72 2.08 -59.81
C CYS A 191 46.03 2.33 -60.53
N THR A 192 46.85 1.30 -60.61
CA THR A 192 47.78 1.18 -61.72
C THR A 192 46.92 0.88 -62.94
N LEU A 193 46.30 1.93 -63.46
CA LEU A 193 45.56 1.87 -64.71
C LEU A 193 46.55 1.49 -65.80
N GLN A 194 46.38 0.27 -66.31
CA GLN A 194 46.96 -0.11 -67.59
C GLN A 194 45.99 0.30 -68.68
N VAL A 195 46.22 1.50 -69.22
CA VAL A 195 45.48 1.96 -70.40
C VAL A 195 46.08 1.26 -71.62
N GLN A 196 45.26 0.52 -72.36
CA GLN A 196 45.61 -0.03 -73.67
C GLN A 196 44.90 0.79 -74.74
N LEU A 197 45.63 1.69 -75.39
CA LEU A 197 45.13 2.42 -76.56
C LEU A 197 45.51 1.64 -77.81
N ARG A 198 44.52 1.39 -78.67
CA ARG A 198 44.70 0.76 -79.98
C ARG A 198 44.52 1.85 -81.04
N ALA A 199 45.62 2.32 -81.61
CA ALA A 199 45.56 3.20 -82.78
C ALA A 199 45.20 2.38 -84.03
N GLU A 200 44.48 2.99 -84.96
CA GLU A 200 44.23 2.48 -86.32
C GLU A 200 45.59 2.33 -87.04
N GLY A 201 46.20 1.16 -86.89
CA GLY A 201 47.61 0.92 -87.24
C GLY A 201 48.32 -0.16 -86.41
N GLY A 202 47.69 -0.68 -85.35
CA GLY A 202 48.07 -1.97 -84.75
C GLY A 202 49.10 -1.95 -83.62
N THR A 203 49.64 -0.80 -83.23
CA THR A 203 50.55 -0.74 -82.06
C THR A 203 49.79 -0.59 -80.75
N LEU A 204 50.01 -1.54 -79.83
CA LEU A 204 49.40 -1.61 -78.51
C LEU A 204 50.30 -0.91 -77.48
N TRP A 205 49.87 0.23 -76.95
CA TRP A 205 50.61 0.93 -75.89
C TRP A 205 50.14 0.44 -74.51
N LYS A 206 51.08 0.12 -73.62
CA LYS A 206 50.78 -0.37 -72.26
C LYS A 206 51.51 0.49 -71.23
N GLY A 207 50.86 1.54 -70.75
CA GLY A 207 51.40 2.42 -69.71
C GLY A 207 50.89 2.05 -68.32
N ARG A 208 51.73 2.16 -67.27
CA ARG A 208 51.34 1.99 -65.86
C ARG A 208 51.35 3.35 -65.17
N LEU A 209 50.19 3.88 -64.81
CA LEU A 209 50.09 5.14 -64.04
C LEU A 209 50.05 4.82 -62.54
N ALA A 210 51.14 5.09 -61.82
CA ALA A 210 51.17 5.00 -60.36
C ALA A 210 50.95 6.40 -59.77
N GLY A 211 49.76 6.66 -59.24
CA GLY A 211 49.47 7.93 -58.56
C GLY A 211 50.28 8.06 -57.27
N GLN A 212 51.25 8.98 -57.23
CA GLN A 212 51.78 9.50 -55.97
C GLN A 212 50.75 10.45 -55.35
N ARG A 213 50.64 10.41 -54.01
CA ARG A 213 49.76 11.29 -53.23
C ARG A 213 50.08 12.75 -53.59
N GLY A 214 49.11 13.47 -54.18
CA GLY A 214 49.14 14.94 -54.22
C GLY A 214 48.76 15.63 -55.53
N GLY A 215 48.58 14.93 -56.66
CA GLY A 215 48.31 15.59 -57.96
C GLY A 215 47.11 15.01 -58.70
N GLY A 216 45.88 15.26 -58.22
CA GLY A 216 44.67 14.55 -58.67
C GLY A 216 43.52 15.39 -59.23
N SER A 217 43.71 16.61 -59.75
CA SER A 217 42.58 17.44 -60.19
C SER A 217 42.15 17.28 -61.67
N LEU A 218 43.02 16.81 -62.57
CA LEU A 218 42.70 16.74 -64.03
C LEU A 218 42.54 15.32 -64.60
N LEU A 219 43.12 14.31 -63.96
CA LEU A 219 43.01 12.91 -64.41
C LEU A 219 41.68 12.26 -64.00
N HIS A 220 41.04 12.75 -62.94
CA HIS A 220 39.82 12.18 -62.40
C HIS A 220 38.58 12.40 -63.29
N PRO A 221 38.32 13.62 -63.83
CA PRO A 221 37.20 13.83 -64.76
C PRO A 221 37.36 13.02 -66.06
N LEU A 222 38.60 12.85 -66.52
CA LEU A 222 38.95 12.13 -67.75
C LEU A 222 38.70 10.62 -67.64
N LEU A 223 39.03 10.00 -66.50
CA LEU A 223 38.78 8.57 -66.27
C LEU A 223 37.29 8.26 -66.08
N LEU A 224 36.53 9.17 -65.45
CA LEU A 224 35.07 9.08 -65.36
C LEU A 224 34.41 9.21 -66.74
N HIS A 225 34.83 10.17 -67.56
CA HIS A 225 34.35 10.33 -68.93
C HIS A 225 34.65 9.10 -69.81
N LEU A 226 35.84 8.50 -69.66
CA LEU A 226 36.24 7.29 -70.38
C LEU A 226 35.50 6.03 -69.92
N HIS A 227 35.07 5.94 -68.66
CA HIS A 227 34.19 4.85 -68.20
C HIS A 227 32.75 5.04 -68.71
N GLN A 228 32.20 6.26 -68.63
CA GLN A 228 30.86 6.59 -69.13
C GLN A 228 30.72 6.40 -70.66
N THR A 229 31.81 6.55 -71.41
CA THR A 229 31.88 6.29 -72.87
C THR A 229 32.17 4.82 -73.21
N GLY A 230 32.29 3.93 -72.21
CA GLY A 230 32.44 2.49 -72.41
C GLY A 230 33.87 2.00 -72.70
N VAL A 231 34.90 2.82 -72.51
CA VAL A 231 36.28 2.52 -72.91
C VAL A 231 37.03 1.64 -71.90
N ILE A 232 36.53 1.47 -70.66
CA ILE A 232 37.21 0.73 -69.58
C ILE A 232 36.25 -0.26 -68.88
N ALA A 233 36.62 -1.55 -68.79
CA ALA A 233 35.65 -2.65 -68.59
C ALA A 233 35.59 -3.39 -67.22
N LYS A 234 36.58 -3.30 -66.30
CA LYS A 234 36.45 -3.95 -64.95
C LYS A 234 37.58 -3.61 -63.95
N ILE A 235 37.24 -3.48 -62.66
CA ILE A 235 38.18 -3.37 -61.52
C ILE A 235 37.73 -4.36 -60.41
N GLN A 236 38.65 -5.14 -59.82
CA GLN A 236 38.37 -6.10 -58.73
C GLN A 236 39.05 -5.69 -57.40
N LYS A 237 38.37 -5.92 -56.27
CA LYS A 237 38.84 -5.64 -54.88
C LYS A 237 38.71 -6.88 -53.98
N GLN A 238 39.56 -7.01 -52.95
CA GLN A 238 39.45 -7.99 -51.85
C GLN A 238 39.60 -7.30 -50.49
N ALA A 239 38.83 -7.74 -49.48
CA ALA A 239 38.76 -7.18 -48.12
C ALA A 239 39.04 -8.24 -47.04
N VAL A 240 39.51 -7.80 -45.86
CA VAL A 240 39.75 -8.64 -44.66
C VAL A 240 39.02 -8.03 -43.45
N ALA A 241 38.38 -8.87 -42.62
CA ALA A 241 37.51 -8.51 -41.50
C ALA A 241 38.22 -8.55 -40.11
N LEU A 242 37.69 -7.79 -39.12
CA LEU A 242 38.18 -7.77 -37.72
C LEU A 242 36.99 -7.77 -36.71
N PRO A 243 37.01 -8.56 -35.59
CA PRO A 243 35.81 -8.94 -34.83
C PRO A 243 35.54 -8.17 -33.51
N LEU A 244 36.31 -7.14 -33.15
CA LEU A 244 36.29 -6.57 -31.78
C LEU A 244 35.23 -5.47 -31.53
N ILE A 245 34.43 -5.07 -32.53
CA ILE A 245 33.46 -3.97 -32.42
C ILE A 245 32.15 -4.42 -31.73
N ILE A 246 31.89 -5.73 -31.70
CA ILE A 246 30.61 -6.32 -31.30
C ILE A 246 30.28 -6.10 -29.81
N PHE A 247 31.25 -5.96 -28.90
CA PHE A 247 30.91 -5.93 -27.46
C PHE A 247 30.37 -4.57 -26.95
N ARG A 248 30.73 -3.45 -27.60
CA ARG A 248 30.36 -2.10 -27.12
C ARG A 248 28.98 -1.65 -27.60
N GLU A 249 28.58 -2.08 -28.80
CA GLU A 249 27.28 -1.72 -29.37
C GLU A 249 26.14 -2.49 -28.68
N TYR A 250 26.40 -3.72 -28.24
CA TYR A 250 25.40 -4.56 -27.54
C TYR A 250 25.14 -4.10 -26.10
N TRP A 251 26.15 -3.54 -25.42
CA TRP A 251 25.97 -2.87 -24.12
C TRP A 251 24.98 -1.70 -24.20
N ASN A 252 24.98 -0.97 -25.32
CA ASN A 252 24.07 0.14 -25.54
C ASN A 252 22.66 -0.34 -25.93
N ALA A 253 22.55 -1.38 -26.76
CA ALA A 253 21.26 -1.96 -27.12
C ALA A 253 20.50 -2.54 -25.92
N ALA A 254 21.20 -3.25 -25.02
CA ALA A 254 20.60 -3.82 -23.81
C ALA A 254 20.12 -2.76 -22.81
N ASN A 255 20.74 -1.57 -22.79
CA ASN A 255 20.37 -0.46 -21.89
C ASN A 255 18.97 0.14 -22.16
N HIS A 256 18.36 -0.12 -23.32
CA HIS A 256 17.06 0.44 -23.69
C HIS A 256 15.84 -0.49 -23.48
N SER A 257 16.04 -1.80 -23.25
CA SER A 257 14.92 -2.72 -23.02
C SER A 257 14.49 -2.77 -21.56
N THR A 258 13.22 -2.50 -21.26
CA THR A 258 12.65 -2.43 -19.89
C THR A 258 11.95 -3.72 -19.42
N ARG A 259 11.84 -4.75 -20.28
CA ARG A 259 11.13 -6.00 -19.93
C ARG A 259 12.10 -7.03 -19.35
N GLU A 260 11.83 -7.49 -18.13
CA GLU A 260 12.66 -8.46 -17.40
C GLU A 260 12.80 -9.80 -18.13
N ASP A 261 11.76 -10.26 -18.84
CA ASP A 261 11.78 -11.53 -19.57
C ASP A 261 12.76 -11.52 -20.77
N HIS A 262 12.87 -10.38 -21.44
CA HIS A 262 13.76 -10.19 -22.59
C HIS A 262 15.24 -10.21 -22.18
N CYS A 263 15.53 -9.81 -20.94
CA CYS A 263 16.88 -9.87 -20.38
C CYS A 263 17.34 -11.31 -20.15
N ARG A 264 16.42 -12.27 -19.93
CA ARG A 264 16.75 -13.68 -19.69
C ARG A 264 17.00 -14.44 -21.00
N GLU A 265 16.20 -14.20 -22.03
CA GLU A 265 16.42 -14.79 -23.37
C GLU A 265 17.71 -14.30 -24.03
N LEU A 266 17.97 -12.99 -24.02
CA LEU A 266 19.22 -12.43 -24.57
C LEU A 266 20.46 -12.92 -23.80
N TYR A 267 20.29 -13.23 -22.52
CA TYR A 267 21.33 -13.76 -21.66
C TYR A 267 21.69 -15.22 -22.02
N ASP A 268 20.68 -16.07 -22.17
CA ASP A 268 20.88 -17.48 -22.51
C ASP A 268 21.42 -17.67 -23.94
N LEU A 269 21.06 -16.78 -24.88
CA LEU A 269 21.47 -16.87 -26.29
C LEU A 269 22.88 -16.36 -26.60
N PHE A 270 23.38 -15.35 -25.88
CA PHE A 270 24.62 -14.64 -26.30
C PHE A 270 25.70 -14.54 -25.23
N VAL A 271 25.33 -14.67 -23.94
CA VAL A 271 26.21 -14.24 -22.84
C VAL A 271 26.93 -15.43 -22.19
N LYS A 272 26.29 -16.61 -22.17
CA LYS A 272 26.84 -17.81 -21.50
C LYS A 272 28.16 -18.29 -22.09
N ASP A 273 28.29 -18.31 -23.42
CA ASP A 273 29.50 -18.78 -24.10
C ASP A 273 30.55 -17.67 -24.25
N ALA A 274 30.13 -16.41 -24.37
CA ALA A 274 31.02 -15.27 -24.53
C ALA A 274 31.69 -14.83 -23.21
N LEU A 275 31.06 -15.08 -22.06
CA LEU A 275 31.61 -14.70 -20.75
C LEU A 275 32.54 -15.74 -20.14
N GLU A 276 32.73 -16.89 -20.79
CA GLU A 276 33.55 -17.97 -20.27
C GLU A 276 34.99 -17.57 -19.84
N PRO A 277 35.71 -16.66 -20.53
CA PRO A 277 37.06 -16.26 -20.16
C PRO A 277 37.16 -15.03 -19.23
N VAL A 278 36.04 -14.46 -18.76
CA VAL A 278 36.06 -13.16 -18.06
C VAL A 278 36.54 -13.30 -16.61
N LYS A 279 37.76 -12.81 -16.33
CA LYS A 279 38.35 -12.75 -14.97
C LYS A 279 38.13 -11.43 -14.24
N LYS A 280 37.82 -10.36 -14.98
CA LYS A 280 37.65 -9.00 -14.46
C LYS A 280 36.32 -8.43 -14.92
N LEU A 281 35.48 -8.04 -13.97
CA LEU A 281 34.21 -7.36 -14.21
C LEU A 281 34.27 -5.97 -13.56
N ASP A 282 34.17 -4.92 -14.36
CA ASP A 282 34.38 -3.54 -13.93
C ASP A 282 33.19 -2.65 -14.32
N GLY A 283 32.84 -1.70 -13.45
CA GLY A 283 31.84 -0.67 -13.76
C GLY A 283 30.37 -1.11 -13.81
N VAL A 284 29.98 -2.20 -13.12
CA VAL A 284 28.57 -2.65 -13.14
C VAL A 284 27.73 -1.79 -12.19
N ASP A 285 26.72 -1.10 -12.73
CA ASP A 285 25.79 -0.25 -11.97
C ASP A 285 24.54 -1.04 -11.54
N CYS A 286 24.56 -1.50 -10.29
CA CYS A 286 23.49 -2.32 -9.72
C CYS A 286 22.20 -1.54 -9.41
N LYS A 287 22.22 -0.20 -9.43
CA LYS A 287 21.02 0.61 -9.14
C LYS A 287 20.04 0.60 -10.30
N LYS A 288 20.56 0.61 -11.53
CA LYS A 288 19.73 0.73 -12.74
C LYS A 288 18.94 -0.55 -13.01
N ARG A 289 19.54 -1.72 -12.76
CA ARG A 289 18.96 -3.03 -13.08
C ARG A 289 19.37 -4.09 -12.06
N PRO A 290 18.70 -4.16 -10.89
CA PRO A 290 19.11 -5.05 -9.82
C PRO A 290 18.94 -6.53 -10.20
N THR A 291 17.82 -6.89 -10.84
CA THR A 291 17.54 -8.28 -11.25
C THR A 291 18.59 -8.80 -12.24
N TRP A 292 18.95 -7.98 -13.23
CA TRP A 292 19.97 -8.32 -14.23
C TRP A 292 21.38 -8.42 -13.63
N CYS A 293 21.76 -7.47 -12.76
CA CYS A 293 23.07 -7.51 -12.11
C CYS A 293 23.22 -8.76 -11.25
N LYS A 294 22.16 -9.18 -10.55
CA LYS A 294 22.15 -10.43 -9.78
C LYS A 294 22.39 -11.65 -10.68
N LEU A 295 21.68 -11.75 -11.81
CA LEU A 295 21.84 -12.87 -12.76
C LEU A 295 23.24 -12.90 -13.39
N LEU A 296 23.75 -11.73 -13.81
CA LEU A 296 25.12 -11.60 -14.31
C LEU A 296 26.12 -12.10 -13.26
N LEU A 297 26.01 -11.61 -12.03
CA LEU A 297 26.90 -11.98 -10.92
C LEU A 297 26.83 -13.49 -10.62
N GLN A 298 25.64 -14.10 -10.60
CA GLN A 298 25.48 -15.53 -10.35
C GLN A 298 26.19 -16.39 -11.38
N CYS A 299 26.24 -15.95 -12.63
CA CYS A 299 26.85 -16.73 -13.69
C CYS A 299 28.36 -16.54 -13.77
N VAL A 300 28.86 -15.34 -13.50
CA VAL A 300 30.30 -15.08 -13.49
C VAL A 300 30.97 -15.43 -12.15
N ALA A 301 30.17 -15.71 -11.12
CA ALA A 301 30.60 -15.99 -9.75
C ALA A 301 31.75 -17.01 -9.60
N PRO A 302 31.78 -18.13 -10.33
CA PRO A 302 32.83 -19.14 -10.13
C PRO A 302 34.21 -18.72 -10.65
N ARG A 303 34.32 -17.64 -11.46
CA ARG A 303 35.53 -17.35 -12.26
C ARG A 303 36.06 -15.93 -12.13
N VAL A 304 35.24 -14.98 -11.68
CA VAL A 304 35.66 -13.58 -11.55
C VAL A 304 36.59 -13.42 -10.35
N GLU A 305 37.81 -12.95 -10.63
CA GLU A 305 38.82 -12.67 -9.61
C GLU A 305 38.75 -11.20 -9.16
N TRP A 306 38.29 -10.29 -10.03
CA TRP A 306 38.23 -8.85 -9.77
C TRP A 306 36.87 -8.26 -10.12
N LEU A 307 36.23 -7.63 -9.14
CA LEU A 307 34.89 -7.09 -9.25
C LEU A 307 34.82 -5.63 -8.79
N HIS A 308 34.24 -4.76 -9.63
CA HIS A 308 33.85 -3.40 -9.25
C HIS A 308 32.36 -3.16 -9.49
N LEU A 309 31.62 -2.94 -8.40
CA LEU A 309 30.18 -2.66 -8.43
C LEU A 309 29.87 -1.23 -7.95
N SER A 310 28.98 -0.55 -8.65
CA SER A 310 28.36 0.68 -8.16
C SER A 310 26.96 0.38 -7.62
N PHE A 311 26.63 0.91 -6.43
CA PHE A 311 25.29 0.81 -5.83
C PHE A 311 24.75 -0.62 -5.59
N ALA A 312 25.60 -1.55 -5.14
CA ALA A 312 25.17 -2.92 -4.84
C ALA A 312 24.08 -2.99 -3.74
N LEU A 313 22.93 -3.58 -4.09
CA LEU A 313 21.88 -3.98 -3.12
C LEU A 313 22.24 -5.25 -2.35
N ARG A 314 21.51 -5.52 -1.25
CA ARG A 314 21.70 -6.69 -0.38
C ARG A 314 21.74 -8.02 -1.14
N GLU A 315 20.83 -8.22 -2.09
CA GLU A 315 20.76 -9.46 -2.86
C GLU A 315 21.99 -9.71 -3.75
N HIS A 316 22.68 -8.65 -4.18
CA HIS A 316 23.95 -8.80 -4.91
C HIS A 316 25.07 -9.23 -3.97
N LEU A 317 25.05 -8.74 -2.72
CA LEU A 317 26.06 -9.09 -1.73
C LEU A 317 25.97 -10.57 -1.35
N ASP A 318 24.77 -11.13 -1.25
CA ASP A 318 24.57 -12.55 -1.00
C ASP A 318 25.27 -13.40 -2.08
N VAL A 319 25.10 -13.03 -3.36
CA VAL A 319 25.78 -13.71 -4.49
C VAL A 319 27.30 -13.51 -4.44
N ILE A 320 27.76 -12.30 -4.10
CA ILE A 320 29.20 -12.01 -3.97
C ILE A 320 29.82 -12.83 -2.83
N HIS A 321 29.08 -13.07 -1.75
CA HIS A 321 29.53 -13.90 -0.64
C HIS A 321 29.78 -15.36 -1.05
N ASP A 322 29.05 -15.84 -2.05
CA ASP A 322 29.20 -17.20 -2.58
C ASP A 322 30.31 -17.31 -3.66
N MET A 323 30.98 -16.20 -4.03
CA MET A 323 32.04 -16.20 -5.04
C MET A 323 33.37 -16.70 -4.47
N SER A 324 33.67 -17.99 -4.71
CA SER A 324 34.89 -18.64 -4.22
C SER A 324 36.19 -18.18 -4.91
N ALA A 325 36.12 -17.67 -6.15
CA ALA A 325 37.27 -17.20 -6.93
C ALA A 325 37.63 -15.73 -6.69
N LEU A 326 36.80 -14.98 -5.96
CA LEU A 326 36.91 -13.54 -5.85
C LEU A 326 38.10 -13.13 -4.97
N ARG A 327 39.07 -12.44 -5.57
CA ARG A 327 40.28 -11.95 -4.89
C ARG A 327 40.18 -10.48 -4.53
N PHE A 328 39.47 -9.70 -5.33
CA PHE A 328 39.31 -8.28 -5.13
C PHE A 328 37.87 -7.84 -5.42
N CYS A 329 37.25 -7.21 -4.43
CA CYS A 329 35.94 -6.59 -4.58
C CYS A 329 36.06 -5.13 -4.16
N SER A 330 35.68 -4.22 -5.05
CA SER A 330 35.52 -2.81 -4.73
C SER A 330 34.10 -2.38 -5.02
N SER A 331 33.54 -1.54 -4.15
CA SER A 331 32.21 -1.01 -4.36
C SER A 331 32.13 0.44 -3.92
N THR A 332 31.48 1.26 -4.72
CA THR A 332 31.20 2.66 -4.40
C THR A 332 29.90 2.71 -3.62
N TRP A 333 30.01 2.64 -2.29
CA TRP A 333 28.85 2.74 -1.39
C TRP A 333 28.47 4.20 -1.20
N ARG A 334 27.27 4.58 -1.64
CA ARG A 334 26.57 5.75 -1.11
C ARG A 334 25.25 5.28 -0.50
N SER A 335 25.22 5.29 0.83
CA SER A 335 24.02 5.27 1.69
C SER A 335 23.05 4.07 1.58
N VAL A 336 23.30 3.00 2.36
CA VAL A 336 22.26 2.19 3.03
C VAL A 336 22.81 1.75 4.41
N ALA A 337 21.93 1.70 5.41
CA ALA A 337 22.14 1.58 6.85
C ALA A 337 23.19 0.57 7.35
N ARG A 338 23.73 0.86 8.55
CA ARG A 338 24.66 0.05 9.36
C ARG A 338 24.37 -1.45 9.28
N TRP A 339 25.38 -2.21 8.86
CA TRP A 339 25.48 -3.65 9.06
C TRP A 339 25.48 -4.04 10.56
N PRO A 340 24.87 -5.17 10.97
CA PRO A 340 25.05 -5.73 12.29
C PRO A 340 26.48 -6.29 12.44
N ARG A 341 27.23 -5.81 13.44
CA ARG A 341 28.57 -6.32 13.79
C ARG A 341 28.48 -7.64 14.57
N THR A 342 27.91 -8.68 13.98
CA THR A 342 27.85 -10.02 14.59
C THR A 342 27.99 -11.09 13.51
N CYS A 343 29.20 -11.25 12.99
CA CYS A 343 29.73 -12.51 12.46
C CYS A 343 31.20 -12.29 12.11
N ARG A 344 32.09 -12.72 13.00
CA ARG A 344 33.53 -12.68 12.79
C ARG A 344 34.08 -14.08 13.06
N CYS A 345 33.99 -14.95 12.06
CA CYS A 345 34.84 -16.14 11.97
C CYS A 345 35.36 -16.26 10.53
N SER A 346 36.68 -16.10 10.40
CA SER A 346 37.54 -16.63 9.33
C SER A 346 37.38 -16.10 7.90
N TRP A 347 38.00 -14.96 7.57
CA TRP A 347 38.61 -14.74 6.24
C TRP A 347 39.91 -13.93 6.38
N ARG A 348 41.01 -14.46 5.84
CA ARG A 348 42.37 -13.89 5.92
C ARG A 348 42.47 -12.64 5.04
N THR A 349 43.05 -11.59 5.63
CA THR A 349 43.59 -10.36 5.00
C THR A 349 42.67 -9.58 4.06
N TRP A 350 41.83 -8.72 4.64
CA TRP A 350 41.30 -7.55 3.95
C TRP A 350 41.98 -6.28 4.50
N ARG A 351 42.69 -5.54 3.63
CA ARG A 351 43.06 -4.14 3.91
C ARG A 351 41.91 -3.25 3.44
N CYS A 352 41.06 -2.87 4.38
CA CYS A 352 40.12 -1.77 4.17
C CYS A 352 40.88 -0.45 4.38
N GLY A 353 41.27 0.23 3.31
CA GLY A 353 41.76 1.59 3.39
C GLY A 353 40.58 2.55 3.51
N THR A 354 40.21 2.96 4.73
CA THR A 354 39.27 4.06 4.92
C THR A 354 39.70 5.05 6.00
N SER A 355 39.43 6.31 5.68
CA SER A 355 39.79 7.54 6.37
C SER A 355 39.08 7.72 7.72
N ARG A 356 39.79 8.42 8.61
CA ARG A 356 39.41 8.85 9.98
C ARG A 356 37.97 9.36 10.11
N SER A 357 37.22 8.82 11.08
CA SER A 357 36.40 9.62 11.98
C SER A 357 36.07 8.84 13.26
N ASN A 358 36.33 9.48 14.40
CA ASN A 358 36.16 8.96 15.76
C ASN A 358 34.70 9.14 16.23
N THR A 359 34.15 8.10 16.87
CA THR A 359 33.35 8.10 18.13
C THR A 359 32.38 6.90 18.15
N CYS A 360 32.58 5.99 19.11
CA CYS A 360 31.63 4.90 19.40
C CYS A 360 31.47 4.81 20.93
N ARG A 361 30.30 5.24 21.44
CA ARG A 361 29.90 5.05 22.84
C ARG A 361 28.80 3.99 22.91
N ARG A 362 28.98 3.06 23.86
CA ARG A 362 28.03 2.16 24.55
C ARG A 362 27.22 1.16 23.69
N CYS A 363 27.50 -0.12 23.92
CA CYS A 363 26.60 -1.24 23.65
C CYS A 363 26.55 -2.09 24.93
N SER A 364 25.40 -2.06 25.61
CA SER A 364 25.12 -2.81 26.84
C SER A 364 23.89 -3.69 26.58
N ALA A 365 24.10 -4.82 25.91
CA ALA A 365 23.13 -5.91 25.80
C ALA A 365 23.81 -7.12 25.15
N CYS A 366 24.43 -7.98 25.95
CA CYS A 366 24.79 -9.33 25.53
C CYS A 366 24.57 -10.28 26.73
N PRO A 367 23.58 -11.19 26.67
CA PRO A 367 23.24 -12.08 27.79
C PRO A 367 24.04 -13.40 27.81
N THR A 368 25.07 -13.58 26.99
CA THR A 368 25.79 -14.86 26.85
C THR A 368 27.14 -14.96 27.58
N CYS A 369 27.50 -13.97 28.42
CA CYS A 369 28.72 -14.03 29.23
C CYS A 369 28.48 -14.34 30.72
N ALA A 370 27.24 -14.69 31.10
CA ALA A 370 26.86 -14.97 32.49
C ALA A 370 26.55 -16.45 32.71
N SER A 371 27.52 -17.34 32.45
CA SER A 371 27.46 -18.73 32.94
C SER A 371 28.75 -19.50 32.61
N SER A 372 29.71 -19.46 33.53
CA SER A 372 30.61 -20.56 33.98
C SER A 372 31.78 -19.95 34.76
N PRO A 373 32.28 -20.64 35.81
CA PRO A 373 32.68 -20.04 37.10
C PRO A 373 33.87 -19.08 37.06
#